data_AF-A0A2V2RG25-F1
#
_entry.id   AF-A0A2V2RG25-F1
#
_cell.length_a   1.000
_cell.length_b   1.000
_cell.length_c   1.000
_cell.angle_alpha   90.00
_cell.angle_beta   90.00
_cell.angle_gamma   90.00
#
_symmetry.space_group_name_H-M   'P 1'
#
loop_
_entity.id
_entity.type
_entity.pdbx_description
1 polymer ?
#
loop_
_entity_poly.entity_id
_entity_poly.type
_entity_poly.pdbx_seq_one_letter_code
_entity_poly.pdbx_strand_id
1 'polypeptide(L)'
;MKKLALLLLILSLYLESFSWGFYAHKKINSYAVFLLPPQMMVLYKRNIDFITEHAVDPDKRRYAIPEEGARHYIDIDHYGKYPFGALPRKWNDAVSKFSADTLQAYGIVPWWVELMMHRLTNAFEEKNQASILKLSAELGHYIADAHVPLHANSNHNGQYTNQQGIHAFWESRVPELLADKEWDFFIGKAEYIKDPGSFIWQRVLESAAAADTVLQYERQLREKFSPDKKFSFEDRNGIIVRQYSSSFTRAYDAKLKGMIERRMRQAIYAVASFWFTAWVNAGEPDLSKLSNRELTADDLREFENLNMAWKNSSIKGRDHETPFP
;
A
#
# COMPACT_ATOMS: atom_id res chain seq x y z
N MET A 1 -41.17 7.68 14.38
CA MET A 1 -40.67 6.49 13.64
C MET A 1 -39.90 6.86 12.37
N LYS A 2 -40.46 7.66 11.44
CA LYS A 2 -39.75 8.05 10.19
C LYS A 2 -38.41 8.78 10.40
N LYS A 3 -38.30 9.65 11.42
CA LYS A 3 -37.04 10.35 11.76
C LYS A 3 -35.97 9.42 12.39
N LEU A 4 -36.40 8.36 13.09
CA LEU A 4 -35.49 7.38 13.70
C LEU A 4 -34.94 6.42 12.65
N ALA A 5 -35.77 6.03 11.68
CA ALA A 5 -35.35 5.26 10.51
C ALA A 5 -34.37 6.04 9.63
N LEU A 6 -34.56 7.36 9.46
CA LEU A 6 -33.61 8.21 8.73
C LEU A 6 -32.27 8.35 9.47
N LEU A 7 -32.29 8.46 10.81
CA LEU A 7 -31.08 8.50 11.63
C LEU A 7 -30.30 7.17 11.57
N LEU A 8 -31.00 6.04 11.62
CA LEU A 8 -30.40 4.70 11.48
C LEU A 8 -29.84 4.46 10.06
N LEU A 9 -30.50 5.00 9.02
CA LEU A 9 -30.03 4.94 7.64
C LEU A 9 -28.78 5.82 7.41
N ILE A 10 -28.71 6.98 8.07
CA ILE A 10 -27.53 7.84 8.04
C ILE A 10 -26.39 7.19 8.82
N LEU A 11 -26.64 6.56 9.98
CA LEU A 11 -25.63 5.82 10.74
C LEU A 11 -25.12 4.57 10.01
N SER A 12 -25.95 3.88 9.22
CA SER A 12 -25.50 2.72 8.42
C SER A 12 -24.67 3.13 7.19
N LEU A 13 -24.75 4.39 6.74
CA LEU A 13 -23.88 4.94 5.70
C LEU A 13 -22.46 5.30 6.21
N TYR A 14 -22.24 5.33 7.53
CA TYR A 14 -20.94 5.56 8.16
C TYR A 14 -20.18 4.27 8.52
N LEU A 15 -20.70 3.10 8.18
CA LEU A 15 -19.92 1.86 8.26
C LEU A 15 -18.92 1.87 7.11
N GLU A 16 -17.75 2.48 7.35
CA GLU A 16 -16.57 2.28 6.52
C GLU A 16 -16.30 0.77 6.46
N SER A 17 -16.56 0.18 5.29
CA SER A 17 -16.06 -1.14 4.95
C SER A 17 -14.55 -1.03 4.87
N PHE A 18 -13.84 -1.25 5.98
CA PHE A 18 -12.39 -1.33 5.93
C PHE A 18 -12.04 -2.67 5.30
N SER A 19 -11.75 -2.70 3.99
CA SER A 19 -10.97 -3.82 3.47
C SER A 19 -9.59 -3.77 4.14
N TRP A 20 -9.25 -4.90 4.70
CA TRP A 20 -8.29 -5.08 5.78
C TRP A 20 -6.89 -4.51 5.47
N GLY A 21 -6.47 -4.43 4.20
CA GLY A 21 -5.16 -3.85 3.80
C GLY A 21 -5.02 -2.34 4.05
N PHE A 22 -6.11 -1.61 4.29
CA PHE A 22 -6.13 -0.15 4.28
C PHE A 22 -5.37 0.52 5.45
N TYR A 23 -5.36 -0.12 6.62
CA TYR A 23 -4.80 0.48 7.84
C TYR A 23 -3.33 0.87 7.68
N ALA A 24 -2.51 -0.02 7.11
CA ALA A 24 -1.08 0.20 6.95
C ALA A 24 -0.79 1.35 5.97
N HIS A 25 -1.45 1.39 4.81
CA HIS A 25 -1.27 2.46 3.82
C HIS A 25 -1.62 3.84 4.37
N LYS A 26 -2.77 3.95 5.07
CA LYS A 26 -3.20 5.18 5.75
C LYS A 26 -2.13 5.66 6.73
N LYS A 27 -1.64 4.76 7.60
CA LYS A 27 -0.56 5.10 8.56
C LYS A 27 0.73 5.48 7.86
N ILE A 28 1.20 4.72 6.88
CA ILE A 28 2.46 4.99 6.18
C ILE A 28 2.46 6.40 5.59
N ASN A 29 1.38 6.77 4.89
CA ASN A 29 1.22 8.08 4.27
C ASN A 29 1.13 9.21 5.32
N SER A 30 0.34 9.00 6.37
CA SER A 30 0.22 9.96 7.48
C SER A 30 1.58 10.21 8.15
N TYR A 31 2.31 9.15 8.50
CA TYR A 31 3.62 9.29 9.16
C TYR A 31 4.66 9.93 8.25
N ALA A 32 4.64 9.64 6.94
CA ALA A 32 5.57 10.21 5.96
C ALA A 32 5.53 11.75 5.94
N VAL A 33 4.37 12.37 6.20
CA VAL A 33 4.23 13.83 6.29
C VAL A 33 5.15 14.43 7.36
N PHE A 34 5.37 13.74 8.48
CA PHE A 34 6.18 14.25 9.59
C PHE A 34 7.69 14.18 9.33
N LEU A 35 8.13 13.47 8.28
CA LEU A 35 9.53 13.37 7.89
C LEU A 35 9.96 14.48 6.92
N LEU A 36 8.99 15.20 6.34
CA LEU A 36 9.22 16.24 5.35
C LEU A 36 9.87 17.50 5.94
N PRO A 37 10.64 18.28 5.16
CA PRO A 37 11.19 19.53 5.62
C PRO A 37 10.09 20.59 5.86
N PRO A 38 10.35 21.62 6.69
CA PRO A 38 9.37 22.65 7.04
C PRO A 38 8.68 23.31 5.84
N GLN A 39 9.40 23.51 4.74
CA GLN A 39 8.91 24.10 3.49
C GLN A 39 7.78 23.28 2.87
N MET A 40 7.86 21.95 2.97
CA MET A 40 6.82 21.03 2.49
C MET A 40 5.70 20.83 3.49
N MET A 41 6.01 20.89 4.79
CA MET A 41 4.99 20.77 5.85
C MET A 41 3.88 21.81 5.74
N VAL A 42 4.15 23.00 5.17
CA VAL A 42 3.14 24.04 4.95
C VAL A 42 1.95 23.53 4.12
N LEU A 43 2.21 22.66 3.13
CA LEU A 43 1.17 22.02 2.31
C LEU A 43 0.71 20.70 2.94
N TYR A 44 1.63 19.78 3.20
CA TYR A 44 1.29 18.40 3.54
C TYR A 44 0.62 18.28 4.91
N LYS A 45 1.07 19.03 5.91
CA LYS A 45 0.48 18.95 7.26
C LYS A 45 -0.97 19.46 7.28
N ARG A 46 -1.27 20.49 6.47
CA ARG A 46 -2.63 21.03 6.35
C ARG A 46 -3.60 20.08 5.64
N ASN A 47 -3.07 19.20 4.78
CA ASN A 47 -3.83 18.26 3.97
C ASN A 47 -3.58 16.80 4.39
N ILE A 48 -3.13 16.57 5.63
CA ILE A 48 -2.74 15.24 6.10
C ILE A 48 -3.92 14.25 6.08
N ASP A 49 -5.13 14.73 6.36
CA ASP A 49 -6.34 13.91 6.33
C ASP A 49 -6.63 13.44 4.89
N PHE A 50 -6.54 14.34 3.91
CA PHE A 50 -6.65 13.97 2.49
C PHE A 50 -5.60 12.93 2.09
N ILE A 51 -4.32 13.18 2.41
CA ILE A 51 -3.22 12.25 2.10
C ILE A 51 -3.46 10.88 2.76
N THR A 52 -3.99 10.86 3.97
CA THR A 52 -4.28 9.64 4.72
C THR A 52 -5.48 8.90 4.13
N GLU A 53 -6.60 9.58 3.89
CA GLU A 53 -7.84 8.98 3.38
C GLU A 53 -7.68 8.41 1.97
N HIS A 54 -6.96 9.13 1.10
CA HIS A 54 -6.75 8.76 -0.30
C HIS A 54 -5.55 7.81 -0.50
N ALA A 55 -4.84 7.42 0.56
CA ALA A 55 -3.74 6.44 0.51
C ALA A 55 -4.19 5.04 0.06
N VAL A 56 -5.50 4.78 -0.01
CA VAL A 56 -6.09 3.47 -0.36
C VAL A 56 -6.89 3.52 -1.66
N ASP A 57 -6.88 4.66 -2.35
CA ASP A 57 -7.61 4.83 -3.59
C ASP A 57 -7.12 3.92 -4.73
N PRO A 58 -5.80 3.63 -4.87
CA PRO A 58 -5.33 2.62 -5.80
C PRO A 58 -6.01 1.25 -5.61
N ASP A 59 -6.14 0.78 -4.37
CA ASP A 59 -6.83 -0.48 -4.08
C ASP A 59 -8.31 -0.44 -4.50
N LYS A 60 -9.01 0.66 -4.22
CA LYS A 60 -10.40 0.85 -4.66
C LYS A 60 -10.49 0.87 -6.19
N ARG A 61 -9.45 1.34 -6.87
CA ARG A 61 -9.43 1.49 -8.32
C ARG A 61 -9.37 0.14 -9.05
N ARG A 62 -8.93 -0.94 -8.38
CA ARG A 62 -9.04 -2.32 -8.89
C ARG A 62 -10.48 -2.76 -9.20
N TYR A 63 -11.48 -2.10 -8.61
CA TYR A 63 -12.90 -2.37 -8.89
C TYR A 63 -13.40 -1.65 -10.14
N ALA A 64 -12.68 -0.64 -10.62
CA ALA A 64 -13.04 0.18 -11.76
C ALA A 64 -12.17 -0.12 -13.00
N ILE A 65 -10.86 -0.25 -12.83
CA ILE A 65 -9.85 -0.31 -13.89
C ILE A 65 -9.14 -1.67 -13.88
N PRO A 66 -9.30 -2.51 -14.93
CA PRO A 66 -8.67 -3.83 -15.01
C PRO A 66 -7.14 -3.81 -14.89
N GLU A 67 -6.49 -2.78 -15.45
CA GLU A 67 -5.04 -2.65 -15.46
C GLU A 67 -4.47 -2.21 -14.10
N GLU A 68 -5.33 -1.86 -13.13
CA GLU A 68 -4.87 -1.38 -11.84
C GLU A 68 -4.18 -2.48 -11.03
N GLY A 69 -4.72 -3.71 -11.03
CA GLY A 69 -4.20 -4.80 -10.20
C GLY A 69 -2.69 -5.04 -10.38
N ALA A 70 -2.22 -5.02 -11.62
CA ALA A 70 -0.80 -5.22 -11.95
C ALA A 70 0.13 -4.13 -11.37
N ARG A 71 -0.39 -2.97 -10.95
CA ARG A 71 0.41 -1.87 -10.42
C ARG A 71 0.78 -2.04 -8.95
N HIS A 72 0.17 -2.99 -8.25
CA HIS A 72 0.39 -3.23 -6.83
C HIS A 72 1.52 -4.22 -6.55
N TYR A 73 1.87 -5.10 -7.50
CA TYR A 73 2.80 -6.18 -7.22
C TYR A 73 3.81 -6.41 -8.35
N ILE A 74 4.72 -7.35 -8.11
CA ILE A 74 5.54 -8.00 -9.12
C ILE A 74 5.83 -9.43 -8.70
N ASP A 75 5.32 -10.41 -9.42
CA ASP A 75 5.62 -11.83 -9.21
C ASP A 75 7.00 -12.17 -9.77
N ILE A 76 8.02 -11.64 -9.12
CA ILE A 76 9.37 -11.58 -9.66
C ILE A 76 9.98 -12.98 -9.88
N ASP A 77 9.47 -13.99 -9.20
CA ASP A 77 9.83 -15.41 -9.33
C ASP A 77 9.47 -16.01 -10.70
N HIS A 78 8.57 -15.40 -11.46
CA HIS A 78 8.33 -15.78 -12.86
C HIS A 78 9.51 -15.46 -13.79
N TYR A 79 10.41 -14.55 -13.38
CA TYR A 79 11.52 -14.06 -14.22
C TYR A 79 12.87 -14.69 -13.87
N GLY A 80 12.89 -15.73 -13.02
CA GLY A 80 14.08 -16.52 -12.73
C GLY A 80 14.40 -16.61 -11.24
N LYS A 81 15.69 -16.75 -10.91
CA LYS A 81 16.17 -16.89 -9.53
C LYS A 81 16.77 -15.58 -9.03
N TYR A 82 16.67 -15.35 -7.72
CA TYR A 82 17.32 -14.22 -7.04
C TYR A 82 18.80 -14.08 -7.46
N PRO A 83 19.31 -12.88 -7.76
CA PRO A 83 18.67 -11.56 -7.66
C PRO A 83 17.86 -11.14 -8.91
N PHE A 84 17.38 -12.12 -9.68
CA PHE A 84 16.52 -11.93 -10.87
C PHE A 84 17.18 -11.10 -11.97
N GLY A 85 18.48 -11.31 -12.21
CA GLY A 85 19.26 -10.56 -13.21
C GLY A 85 18.79 -10.75 -14.66
N ALA A 86 17.92 -11.74 -14.91
CA ALA A 86 17.31 -11.91 -16.21
C ALA A 86 16.20 -10.90 -16.51
N LEU A 87 15.61 -10.24 -15.49
CA LEU A 87 14.60 -9.20 -15.66
C LEU A 87 15.27 -7.83 -15.82
N PRO A 88 15.21 -7.20 -17.02
CA PRO A 88 15.74 -5.85 -17.20
C PRO A 88 15.01 -4.86 -16.30
N ARG A 89 15.75 -3.90 -15.74
CA ARG A 89 15.18 -2.89 -14.82
C ARG A 89 14.57 -1.71 -15.57
N LYS A 90 14.99 -1.45 -16.81
CA LYS A 90 14.38 -0.46 -17.69
C LYS A 90 13.15 -1.05 -18.39
N TRP A 91 12.05 -0.30 -18.39
CA TRP A 91 10.78 -0.73 -18.96
C TRP A 91 10.90 -1.20 -20.41
N ASN A 92 11.51 -0.41 -21.30
CA ASN A 92 11.61 -0.76 -22.72
C ASN A 92 12.43 -2.03 -22.97
N ASP A 93 13.48 -2.27 -22.18
CA ASP A 93 14.29 -3.48 -22.26
C ASP A 93 13.50 -4.69 -21.76
N ALA A 94 12.72 -4.52 -20.68
CA ALA A 94 11.85 -5.55 -20.14
C ALA A 94 10.73 -5.91 -21.13
N VAL A 95 10.09 -4.92 -21.75
CA VAL A 95 9.06 -5.13 -22.80
C VAL A 95 9.65 -5.84 -24.00
N SER A 96 10.85 -5.46 -24.45
CA SER A 96 11.52 -6.10 -25.58
C SER A 96 11.83 -7.57 -25.30
N LYS A 97 12.11 -7.92 -24.04
CA LYS A 97 12.46 -9.29 -23.65
C LYS A 97 11.26 -10.16 -23.31
N PHE A 98 10.25 -9.61 -22.63
CA PHE A 98 9.14 -10.37 -22.05
C PHE A 98 7.78 -10.02 -22.63
N SER A 99 7.63 -9.00 -23.48
CA SER A 99 6.37 -8.38 -23.92
C SER A 99 5.65 -7.59 -22.82
N ALA A 100 4.90 -6.55 -23.21
CA ALA A 100 4.10 -5.75 -22.27
C ALA A 100 3.01 -6.59 -21.59
N ASP A 101 2.35 -7.49 -22.33
CA ASP A 101 1.26 -8.32 -21.80
C ASP A 101 1.74 -9.24 -20.67
N THR A 102 2.92 -9.84 -20.81
CA THR A 102 3.51 -10.69 -19.77
C THR A 102 3.89 -9.87 -18.54
N LEU A 103 4.47 -8.67 -18.73
CA LEU A 103 4.79 -7.78 -17.63
C LEU A 103 3.53 -7.35 -16.86
N GLN A 104 2.45 -7.02 -17.57
CA GLN A 104 1.16 -6.71 -16.94
C GLN A 104 0.58 -7.91 -16.19
N ALA A 105 0.68 -9.12 -16.76
CA ALA A 105 0.16 -10.33 -16.14
C ALA A 105 0.87 -10.71 -14.81
N TYR A 106 2.15 -10.33 -14.67
CA TYR A 106 2.96 -10.66 -13.48
C TYR A 106 3.38 -9.42 -12.68
N GLY A 107 2.72 -8.30 -12.89
CA GLY A 107 2.89 -7.09 -12.09
C GLY A 107 4.06 -6.20 -12.49
N ILE A 108 3.87 -4.90 -12.29
CA ILE A 108 4.72 -3.82 -12.77
C ILE A 108 5.04 -2.75 -11.71
N VAL A 109 4.78 -3.01 -10.43
CA VAL A 109 4.91 -2.01 -9.34
C VAL A 109 6.21 -1.18 -9.37
N PRO A 110 7.44 -1.71 -9.57
CA PRO A 110 8.64 -0.87 -9.57
C PRO A 110 8.65 0.17 -10.70
N TRP A 111 8.23 -0.22 -11.92
CA TRP A 111 8.14 0.71 -13.05
C TRP A 111 7.00 1.71 -12.88
N TRP A 112 5.90 1.28 -12.26
CA TRP A 112 4.78 2.17 -11.98
C TRP A 112 5.14 3.25 -10.96
N VAL A 113 5.93 2.91 -9.93
CA VAL A 113 6.47 3.88 -8.97
C VAL A 113 7.32 4.95 -9.68
N GLU A 114 8.21 4.56 -10.61
CA GLU A 114 9.01 5.52 -11.38
C GLU A 114 8.12 6.46 -12.20
N LEU A 115 7.10 5.93 -12.88
CA LEU A 115 6.15 6.75 -13.65
C LEU A 115 5.35 7.71 -12.76
N MET A 116 4.86 7.22 -11.62
CA MET A 116 4.10 8.04 -10.66
C MET A 116 4.97 9.14 -10.05
N MET A 117 6.25 8.88 -9.82
CA MET A 117 7.19 9.90 -9.39
C MET A 117 7.41 10.99 -10.44
N HIS A 118 7.55 10.62 -11.72
CA HIS A 118 7.63 11.60 -12.80
C HIS A 118 6.37 12.48 -12.86
N ARG A 119 5.18 11.87 -12.73
CA ARG A 119 3.92 12.63 -12.68
C ARG A 119 3.85 13.58 -11.50
N LEU A 120 4.28 13.14 -10.32
CA LEU A 120 4.32 13.98 -9.12
C LEU A 120 5.30 15.15 -9.30
N THR A 121 6.46 14.91 -9.91
CA THR A 121 7.45 15.95 -10.24
C THR A 121 6.82 17.01 -11.15
N ASN A 122 6.18 16.60 -12.25
CA ASN A 122 5.49 17.51 -13.15
C ASN A 122 4.38 18.31 -12.43
N ALA A 123 3.61 17.67 -11.55
CA ALA A 123 2.58 18.36 -10.78
C ALA A 123 3.16 19.46 -9.86
N PHE A 124 4.34 19.25 -9.30
CA PHE A 124 5.08 20.28 -8.58
C PHE A 124 5.56 21.42 -9.50
N GLU A 125 6.12 21.09 -10.67
CA GLU A 125 6.57 22.09 -11.66
C GLU A 125 5.41 23.00 -12.11
N GLU A 126 4.26 22.39 -12.37
CA GLU A 126 3.01 23.06 -12.76
C GLU A 126 2.31 23.78 -11.60
N LYS A 127 2.79 23.59 -10.37
CA LYS A 127 2.20 24.17 -9.15
C LYS A 127 0.72 23.77 -8.99
N ASN A 128 0.38 22.55 -9.37
CA ASN A 128 -0.98 22.04 -9.32
C ASN A 128 -1.24 21.33 -7.98
N GLN A 129 -1.79 22.07 -7.00
CA GLN A 129 -2.02 21.55 -5.64
C GLN A 129 -2.84 20.25 -5.62
N ALA A 130 -3.96 20.19 -6.36
CA ALA A 130 -4.83 19.02 -6.36
C ALA A 130 -4.09 17.78 -6.89
N SER A 131 -3.36 17.93 -8.01
CA SER A 131 -2.55 16.84 -8.55
C SER A 131 -1.39 16.44 -7.65
N ILE A 132 -0.72 17.40 -6.98
CA ILE A 132 0.33 17.10 -5.99
C ILE A 132 -0.24 16.21 -4.88
N LEU A 133 -1.36 16.59 -4.27
CA LEU A 133 -1.96 15.84 -3.16
C LEU A 133 -2.40 14.44 -3.60
N LYS A 134 -3.13 14.34 -4.71
CA LYS A 134 -3.61 13.07 -5.27
C LYS A 134 -2.46 12.13 -5.61
N LEU A 135 -1.49 12.60 -6.40
CA LEU A 135 -0.35 11.78 -6.83
C LEU A 135 0.55 11.41 -5.66
N SER A 136 0.64 12.24 -4.61
CA SER A 136 1.41 11.91 -3.41
C SER A 136 0.79 10.74 -2.65
N ALA A 137 -0.52 10.77 -2.39
CA ALA A 137 -1.23 9.69 -1.72
C ALA A 137 -1.13 8.37 -2.49
N GLU A 138 -1.34 8.43 -3.81
CA GLU A 138 -1.27 7.25 -4.68
C GLU A 138 0.16 6.71 -4.83
N LEU A 139 1.16 7.57 -5.02
CA LEU A 139 2.57 7.15 -5.04
C LEU A 139 2.97 6.50 -3.71
N GLY A 140 2.48 7.05 -2.60
CA GLY A 140 2.69 6.49 -1.27
C GLY A 140 2.16 5.07 -1.12
N HIS A 141 1.04 4.75 -1.76
CA HIS A 141 0.47 3.41 -1.82
C HIS A 141 1.42 2.42 -2.51
N TYR A 142 1.79 2.68 -3.77
CA TYR A 142 2.61 1.75 -4.55
C TYR A 142 4.02 1.57 -3.99
N ILE A 143 4.57 2.61 -3.35
CA ILE A 143 5.84 2.47 -2.62
C ILE A 143 5.65 1.53 -1.43
N ALA A 144 4.57 1.66 -0.66
CA ALA A 144 4.29 0.76 0.46
C ALA A 144 4.12 -0.70 0.01
N ASP A 145 3.39 -0.93 -1.08
CA ASP A 145 3.23 -2.24 -1.72
C ASP A 145 4.56 -2.90 -2.08
N ALA A 146 5.49 -2.14 -2.67
CA ALA A 146 6.83 -2.64 -2.99
C ALA A 146 7.62 -3.09 -1.73
N HIS A 147 7.22 -2.65 -0.53
CA HIS A 147 7.80 -3.10 0.73
C HIS A 147 7.16 -4.37 1.31
N VAL A 148 6.06 -4.85 0.75
CA VAL A 148 5.38 -6.07 1.19
C VAL A 148 6.08 -7.30 0.57
N PRO A 149 6.63 -8.24 1.36
CA PRO A 149 7.26 -9.44 0.83
C PRO A 149 6.35 -10.26 -0.11
N LEU A 150 5.06 -10.34 0.24
CA LEU A 150 4.06 -11.11 -0.49
C LEU A 150 3.59 -10.44 -1.80
N HIS A 151 3.93 -9.16 -2.04
CA HIS A 151 3.74 -8.50 -3.34
C HIS A 151 4.91 -8.71 -4.29
N ALA A 152 5.97 -9.36 -3.83
CA ALA A 152 7.15 -9.67 -4.63
C ALA A 152 7.27 -11.18 -4.93
N ASN A 153 6.16 -11.91 -4.93
CA ASN A 153 6.13 -13.36 -5.14
C ASN A 153 4.75 -13.88 -5.60
N SER A 154 4.75 -14.83 -6.54
CA SER A 154 3.53 -15.45 -7.06
C SER A 154 2.64 -16.12 -6.00
N ASN A 155 3.23 -16.64 -4.92
CA ASN A 155 2.52 -17.22 -3.77
C ASN A 155 2.00 -16.15 -2.79
N HIS A 156 1.46 -15.05 -3.33
CA HIS A 156 1.05 -13.85 -2.59
C HIS A 156 0.19 -14.15 -1.36
N ASN A 157 -0.80 -15.03 -1.48
CA ASN A 157 -1.71 -15.37 -0.40
C ASN A 157 -1.43 -16.76 0.17
N GLY A 158 -0.27 -17.37 -0.10
CA GLY A 158 0.04 -18.72 0.39
C GLY A 158 -0.78 -19.83 -0.29
N GLN A 159 -1.39 -19.53 -1.44
CA GLN A 159 -2.29 -20.44 -2.16
C GLN A 159 -1.58 -21.69 -2.71
N TYR A 160 -0.27 -21.64 -2.93
CA TYR A 160 0.54 -22.79 -3.37
C TYR A 160 1.20 -23.54 -2.21
N THR A 161 1.01 -23.06 -0.97
CA THR A 161 1.68 -23.62 0.22
C THR A 161 0.74 -23.98 1.35
N ASN A 162 -0.58 -24.02 1.10
CA ASN A 162 -1.64 -24.25 2.09
C ASN A 162 -1.61 -23.23 3.24
N GLN A 163 -1.36 -21.96 2.91
CA GLN A 163 -1.28 -20.85 3.87
C GLN A 163 -2.24 -19.71 3.49
N GLN A 164 -3.35 -20.06 2.82
CA GLN A 164 -4.37 -19.11 2.36
C GLN A 164 -4.81 -18.17 3.49
N GLY A 165 -4.77 -16.87 3.22
CA GLY A 165 -5.04 -15.79 4.18
C GLY A 165 -3.80 -15.20 4.82
N ILE A 166 -2.58 -15.68 4.51
CA ILE A 166 -1.33 -15.10 5.07
C ILE A 166 -1.10 -13.66 4.61
N HIS A 167 -1.61 -13.28 3.44
CA HIS A 167 -1.50 -11.92 2.91
C HIS A 167 -2.21 -10.92 3.81
N ALA A 168 -3.52 -11.10 4.00
CA ALA A 168 -4.32 -10.28 4.92
C ALA A 168 -3.81 -10.37 6.38
N PHE A 169 -3.23 -11.51 6.77
CA PHE A 169 -2.60 -11.63 8.08
C PHE A 169 -1.40 -10.67 8.24
N TRP A 170 -0.52 -10.63 7.24
CA TRP A 170 0.69 -9.80 7.26
C TRP A 170 0.37 -8.31 7.13
N GLU A 171 -0.50 -7.92 6.19
CA GLU A 171 -0.79 -6.50 5.90
C GLU A 171 -1.79 -5.86 6.84
N SER A 172 -2.72 -6.65 7.38
CA SER A 172 -3.86 -6.11 8.10
C SER A 172 -3.78 -6.47 9.57
N ARG A 173 -3.90 -7.77 9.87
CA ARG A 173 -4.08 -8.21 11.25
C ARG A 173 -2.89 -7.88 12.12
N VAL A 174 -1.66 -8.10 11.64
CA VAL A 174 -0.45 -7.79 12.41
C VAL A 174 -0.36 -6.28 12.71
N PRO A 175 -0.39 -5.37 11.72
CA PRO A 175 -0.39 -3.92 11.97
C PRO A 175 -1.52 -3.44 12.86
N GLU A 176 -2.77 -3.84 12.59
CA GLU A 176 -3.92 -3.38 13.36
C GLU A 176 -3.86 -3.81 14.83
N LEU A 177 -3.24 -4.97 15.11
CA LEU A 177 -3.09 -5.44 16.48
C LEU A 177 -1.97 -4.72 17.24
N LEU A 178 -0.85 -4.43 16.56
CA LEU A 178 0.42 -4.08 17.20
C LEU A 178 0.85 -2.62 17.00
N ALA A 179 0.57 -1.99 15.86
CA ALA A 179 1.22 -0.74 15.46
C ALA A 179 1.00 0.41 16.45
N ASP A 180 -0.24 0.60 16.92
CA ASP A 180 -0.57 1.68 17.88
C ASP A 180 -0.16 1.38 19.32
N LYS A 181 0.20 0.12 19.63
CA LYS A 181 0.45 -0.33 21.01
C LYS A 181 1.92 -0.59 21.29
N GLU A 182 2.67 -1.00 20.28
CA GLU A 182 4.00 -1.62 20.47
C GLU A 182 5.07 -1.14 19.52
N TRP A 183 4.71 -0.54 18.39
CA TRP A 183 5.69 -0.12 17.39
C TRP A 183 6.09 1.33 17.58
N ASP A 184 7.33 1.63 17.24
CA ASP A 184 7.85 2.98 17.18
C ASP A 184 7.92 3.43 15.73
N PHE A 185 7.42 4.63 15.45
CA PHE A 185 7.54 5.29 14.14
C PHE A 185 8.33 6.60 14.22
N PHE A 186 9.15 6.78 15.26
CA PHE A 186 10.16 7.83 15.28
C PHE A 186 11.25 7.52 14.25
N ILE A 187 11.06 8.10 13.06
CA ILE A 187 11.92 7.94 11.91
C ILE A 187 12.65 9.26 11.65
N GLY A 188 13.86 9.18 11.11
CA GLY A 188 14.64 10.34 10.68
C GLY A 188 13.97 11.12 9.54
N LYS A 189 14.63 12.15 9.03
CA LYS A 189 14.07 13.02 7.99
C LYS A 189 14.07 12.34 6.62
N ALA A 190 13.20 12.81 5.73
CA ALA A 190 13.24 12.47 4.32
C ALA A 190 14.58 12.89 3.69
N GLU A 191 15.06 12.11 2.73
CA GLU A 191 16.33 12.37 2.04
C GLU A 191 16.14 12.37 0.51
N TYR A 192 17.04 13.07 -0.18
CA TYR A 192 17.03 13.11 -1.64
C TYR A 192 17.50 11.77 -2.22
N ILE A 193 16.70 11.18 -3.09
CA ILE A 193 17.01 9.91 -3.75
C ILE A 193 17.60 10.22 -5.13
N LYS A 194 18.91 10.00 -5.27
CA LYS A 194 19.62 10.23 -6.54
C LYS A 194 19.13 9.36 -7.69
N ASP A 195 18.82 8.10 -7.41
CA ASP A 195 18.31 7.14 -8.40
C ASP A 195 17.07 6.42 -7.83
N PRO A 196 15.87 6.98 -8.05
CA PRO A 196 14.63 6.42 -7.56
C PRO A 196 14.32 5.03 -8.10
N GLY A 197 14.68 4.75 -9.35
CA GLY A 197 14.52 3.43 -9.97
C GLY A 197 15.37 2.39 -9.26
N SER A 198 16.68 2.63 -9.10
CA SER A 198 17.54 1.72 -8.35
C SER A 198 17.07 1.52 -6.90
N PHE A 199 16.59 2.59 -6.25
CA PHE A 199 16.06 2.51 -4.89
C PHE A 199 14.85 1.57 -4.80
N ILE A 200 13.82 1.75 -5.65
CA ILE A 200 12.60 0.94 -5.56
C ILE A 200 12.88 -0.53 -5.93
N TRP A 201 13.76 -0.77 -6.91
CA TRP A 201 14.20 -2.12 -7.24
C TRP A 201 14.90 -2.81 -6.08
N GLN A 202 15.70 -2.08 -5.30
CA GLN A 202 16.31 -2.63 -4.09
C GLN A 202 15.24 -3.06 -3.07
N ARG A 203 14.17 -2.26 -2.88
CA ARG A 203 13.06 -2.60 -1.99
C ARG A 203 12.30 -3.85 -2.44
N VAL A 204 12.07 -4.01 -3.75
CA VAL A 204 11.46 -5.21 -4.34
C VAL A 204 12.35 -6.44 -4.11
N LEU A 205 13.67 -6.33 -4.32
CA LEU A 205 14.60 -7.44 -4.09
C LEU A 205 14.64 -7.87 -2.61
N GLU A 206 14.56 -6.91 -1.69
CA GLU A 206 14.43 -7.19 -0.26
C GLU A 206 13.10 -7.88 0.07
N SER A 207 11.98 -7.42 -0.51
CA SER A 207 10.67 -8.07 -0.38
C SER A 207 10.71 -9.51 -0.88
N ALA A 208 11.24 -9.73 -2.08
CA ALA A 208 11.36 -11.06 -2.68
C ALA A 208 12.21 -12.01 -1.84
N ALA A 209 13.31 -11.51 -1.27
CA ALA A 209 14.17 -12.28 -0.38
C ALA A 209 13.52 -12.55 1.00
N ALA A 210 12.51 -11.78 1.41
CA ALA A 210 11.81 -11.97 2.68
C ALA A 210 10.55 -12.84 2.56
N ALA A 211 10.04 -13.06 1.34
CA ALA A 211 8.81 -13.80 1.08
C ALA A 211 8.90 -15.26 1.58
N ASP A 212 10.06 -15.89 1.40
CA ASP A 212 10.31 -17.25 1.89
C ASP A 212 10.21 -17.34 3.42
N THR A 213 10.75 -16.35 4.12
CA THR A 213 10.83 -16.27 5.58
C THR A 213 9.43 -16.06 6.18
N VAL A 214 8.64 -15.16 5.56
CA VAL A 214 7.22 -14.93 5.89
C VAL A 214 6.45 -16.25 5.83
N LEU A 215 6.52 -16.96 4.71
CA LEU A 215 5.81 -18.23 4.52
C LEU A 215 6.34 -19.33 5.44
N GLN A 216 7.66 -19.50 5.53
CA GLN A 216 8.29 -20.57 6.32
C GLN A 216 7.96 -20.42 7.81
N TYR A 217 7.99 -19.20 8.34
CA TYR A 217 7.78 -18.99 9.77
C TYR A 217 6.33 -19.11 10.21
N GLU A 218 5.37 -18.74 9.35
CA GLU A 218 3.95 -19.02 9.61
C GLU A 218 3.74 -20.54 9.67
N ARG A 219 4.28 -21.29 8.71
CA ARG A 219 4.19 -22.76 8.69
C ARG A 219 4.76 -23.41 9.95
N GLN A 220 5.97 -23.01 10.34
CA GLN A 220 6.62 -23.54 11.54
C GLN A 220 5.85 -23.24 12.82
N LEU A 221 5.19 -22.07 12.90
CA LEU A 221 4.35 -21.75 14.06
C LEU A 221 3.04 -22.51 14.04
N ARG A 222 2.43 -22.67 12.87
CA ARG A 222 1.21 -23.48 12.70
C ARG A 222 1.41 -24.91 13.19
N GLU A 223 2.57 -25.51 12.97
CA GLU A 223 2.89 -26.86 13.46
C GLU A 223 3.00 -26.94 14.99
N LYS A 224 3.24 -25.82 15.66
CA LYS A 224 3.38 -25.73 17.13
C LYS A 224 2.11 -25.27 17.84
N PHE A 225 1.18 -24.64 17.12
CA PHE A 225 -0.08 -24.15 17.66
C PHE A 225 -1.20 -25.12 17.35
N SER A 226 -2.00 -25.46 18.36
CA SER A 226 -3.23 -26.20 18.12
C SER A 226 -4.21 -25.33 17.30
N PRO A 227 -5.03 -25.92 16.40
CA PRO A 227 -5.91 -25.14 15.52
C PRO A 227 -6.87 -24.18 16.25
N ASP A 228 -7.32 -24.56 17.45
CA ASP A 228 -8.16 -23.79 18.38
C ASP A 228 -7.44 -22.57 18.98
N LYS A 229 -6.10 -22.56 18.98
CA LYS A 229 -5.28 -21.43 19.46
C LYS A 229 -4.76 -20.56 18.32
N LYS A 230 -4.78 -21.06 17.09
CA LYS A 230 -4.33 -20.31 15.90
C LYS A 230 -5.30 -19.19 15.53
N PHE A 231 -6.60 -19.44 15.66
CA PHE A 231 -7.64 -18.49 15.25
C PHE A 231 -8.47 -18.02 16.44
N SER A 232 -8.96 -16.79 16.37
CA SER A 232 -9.98 -16.23 17.26
C SER A 232 -11.16 -15.71 16.45
N PHE A 233 -12.33 -15.65 17.09
CA PHE A 233 -13.49 -14.92 16.59
C PHE A 233 -13.54 -13.59 17.32
N GLU A 234 -13.51 -12.50 16.59
CA GLU A 234 -13.54 -11.14 17.15
C GLU A 234 -14.66 -10.34 16.48
N ASP A 235 -15.38 -9.55 17.28
CA ASP A 235 -16.35 -8.58 16.76
C ASP A 235 -15.58 -7.42 16.13
N ARG A 236 -15.93 -7.11 14.88
CA ARG A 236 -15.53 -5.87 14.22
C ARG A 236 -16.74 -5.23 13.57
N ASN A 237 -17.08 -4.04 14.04
CA ASN A 237 -18.20 -3.25 13.53
C ASN A 237 -19.52 -4.05 13.50
N GLY A 238 -19.72 -4.95 14.48
CA GLY A 238 -20.92 -5.79 14.58
C GLY A 238 -20.90 -7.07 13.74
N ILE A 239 -19.77 -7.40 13.09
CA ILE A 239 -19.57 -8.65 12.36
C ILE A 239 -18.54 -9.49 13.10
N ILE A 240 -18.89 -10.74 13.41
CA ILE A 240 -17.97 -11.71 14.00
C ILE A 240 -17.10 -12.29 12.88
N VAL A 241 -15.80 -12.05 12.93
CA VAL A 241 -14.84 -12.51 11.91
C VAL A 241 -13.86 -13.51 12.52
N ARG A 242 -13.60 -14.60 11.79
CA ARG A 242 -12.54 -15.56 12.14
C ARG A 242 -11.21 -15.04 11.60
N GLN A 243 -10.25 -14.79 12.50
CA GLN A 243 -8.93 -14.28 12.13
C GLN A 243 -7.82 -14.88 12.98
N TYR A 244 -6.56 -14.61 12.64
CA TYR A 244 -5.42 -15.05 13.43
C TYR A 244 -5.49 -14.50 14.85
N SER A 245 -5.31 -15.36 15.84
CA SER A 245 -5.41 -15.01 17.25
C SER A 245 -4.30 -14.03 17.66
N SER A 246 -4.54 -13.23 18.70
CA SER A 246 -3.53 -12.31 19.21
C SER A 246 -2.26 -13.03 19.65
N SER A 247 -2.37 -14.22 20.25
CA SER A 247 -1.20 -15.01 20.68
C SER A 247 -0.38 -15.53 19.50
N PHE A 248 -1.04 -16.02 18.43
CA PHE A 248 -0.35 -16.43 17.21
C PHE A 248 0.31 -15.23 16.51
N THR A 249 -0.40 -14.11 16.43
CA THR A 249 0.09 -12.85 15.82
C THR A 249 1.37 -12.37 16.49
N ARG A 250 1.40 -12.35 17.82
CA ARG A 250 2.60 -11.97 18.61
C ARG A 250 3.76 -12.95 18.44
N ALA A 251 3.46 -14.25 18.45
CA ALA A 251 4.48 -15.27 18.23
C ALA A 251 5.09 -15.16 16.82
N TYR A 252 4.26 -14.86 15.82
CA TYR A 252 4.67 -14.65 14.44
C TYR A 252 5.55 -13.42 14.29
N ASP A 253 5.12 -12.27 14.81
CA ASP A 253 5.89 -11.04 14.79
C ASP A 253 7.26 -11.21 15.49
N ALA A 254 7.27 -11.81 16.69
CA ALA A 254 8.49 -12.12 17.42
C ALA A 254 9.43 -13.05 16.64
N LYS A 255 8.87 -14.06 15.95
CA LYS A 255 9.65 -15.00 15.12
C LYS A 255 10.24 -14.33 13.88
N LEU A 256 9.50 -13.38 13.28
CA LEU A 256 9.99 -12.48 12.23
C LEU A 256 10.89 -11.35 12.76
N LYS A 257 11.11 -11.32 14.08
CA LYS A 257 11.88 -10.33 14.82
C LYS A 257 11.34 -8.91 14.65
N GLY A 258 10.05 -8.70 14.44
CA GLY A 258 9.47 -7.38 14.13
C GLY A 258 9.64 -6.97 12.66
N MET A 259 9.59 -7.92 11.72
CA MET A 259 9.78 -7.61 10.29
C MET A 259 8.75 -6.61 9.77
N ILE A 260 7.47 -6.74 10.17
CA ILE A 260 6.40 -5.90 9.65
C ILE A 260 6.65 -4.44 10.05
N GLU A 261 6.97 -4.18 11.32
CA GLU A 261 7.38 -2.86 11.80
C GLU A 261 8.56 -2.30 11.00
N ARG A 262 9.64 -3.09 10.82
CA ARG A 262 10.82 -2.65 10.05
C ARG A 262 10.45 -2.28 8.61
N ARG A 263 9.61 -3.08 7.94
CA ARG A 263 9.17 -2.81 6.57
C ARG A 263 8.29 -1.57 6.49
N MET A 264 7.38 -1.38 7.45
CA MET A 264 6.56 -0.15 7.52
C MET A 264 7.41 1.09 7.79
N ARG A 265 8.41 1.02 8.68
CA ARG A 265 9.36 2.13 8.91
C ARG A 265 10.15 2.49 7.65
N GLN A 266 10.61 1.47 6.90
CA GLN A 266 11.27 1.67 5.60
C GLN A 266 10.33 2.31 4.58
N ALA A 267 9.07 1.86 4.51
CA ALA A 267 8.06 2.41 3.61
C ALA A 267 7.77 3.88 3.95
N ILE A 268 7.56 4.24 5.22
CA ILE A 268 7.35 5.63 5.66
C ILE A 268 8.51 6.53 5.20
N TYR A 269 9.75 6.10 5.45
CA TYR A 269 10.95 6.83 5.02
C TYR A 269 11.02 6.96 3.49
N ALA A 270 10.76 5.87 2.76
CA ALA A 270 10.77 5.87 1.31
C ALA A 270 9.73 6.82 0.73
N VAL A 271 8.48 6.74 1.19
CA VAL A 271 7.38 7.62 0.74
C VAL A 271 7.75 9.09 0.93
N ALA A 272 8.20 9.47 2.13
CA ALA A 272 8.60 10.85 2.41
C ALA A 272 9.77 11.30 1.51
N SER A 273 10.74 10.41 1.30
CA SER A 273 11.92 10.67 0.46
C SER A 273 11.58 10.79 -1.03
N PHE A 274 10.63 10.00 -1.54
CA PHE A 274 10.13 10.13 -2.92
C PHE A 274 9.37 11.44 -3.13
N TRP A 275 8.49 11.82 -2.20
CA TRP A 275 7.81 13.12 -2.24
C TRP A 275 8.79 14.28 -2.22
N PHE A 276 9.77 14.23 -1.31
CA PHE A 276 10.82 15.23 -1.21
C PHE A 276 11.66 15.29 -2.49
N THR A 277 12.05 14.15 -3.04
CA THR A 277 12.83 14.07 -4.28
C THR A 277 12.06 14.65 -5.47
N ALA A 278 10.76 14.35 -5.60
CA ALA A 278 9.92 14.93 -6.64
C ALA A 278 9.81 16.46 -6.53
N TRP A 279 9.67 16.99 -5.29
CA TRP A 279 9.65 18.43 -5.04
C TRP A 279 10.99 19.11 -5.36
N VAL A 280 12.12 18.50 -4.98
CA VAL A 280 13.47 19.01 -5.31
C VAL A 280 13.71 19.00 -6.82
N ASN A 281 13.36 17.89 -7.49
CA ASN A 281 13.53 17.77 -8.94
C ASN A 281 12.70 18.82 -9.71
N ALA A 282 11.54 19.22 -9.17
CA ALA A 282 10.70 20.28 -9.72
C ALA A 282 11.22 21.71 -9.46
N GLY A 283 12.42 21.86 -8.88
CA GLY A 283 13.01 23.17 -8.58
C GLY A 283 12.50 23.80 -7.28
N GLU A 284 12.06 22.98 -6.32
CA GLU A 284 11.64 23.40 -4.97
C GLU A 284 10.59 24.54 -4.98
N PRO A 285 9.47 24.41 -5.72
CA PRO A 285 8.47 25.45 -5.80
C PRO A 285 7.93 25.82 -4.40
N ASP A 286 7.72 27.10 -4.18
CA ASP A 286 7.20 27.63 -2.91
C ASP A 286 5.75 27.18 -2.66
N LEU A 287 5.61 26.20 -1.77
CA LEU A 287 4.34 25.55 -1.47
C LEU A 287 3.39 26.42 -0.65
N SER A 288 3.89 27.51 -0.03
CA SER A 288 3.04 28.47 0.67
C SER A 288 2.12 29.25 -0.29
N LYS A 289 2.50 29.34 -1.56
CA LYS A 289 1.74 30.03 -2.62
C LYS A 289 0.68 29.15 -3.28
N LEU A 290 0.60 27.87 -2.93
CA LEU A 290 -0.37 26.93 -3.51
C LEU A 290 -1.76 27.02 -2.86
N SER A 291 -1.92 27.85 -1.82
CA SER A 291 -3.18 28.01 -1.10
C SER A 291 -4.35 28.40 -2.02
N ASN A 292 -5.45 27.64 -1.94
CA ASN A 292 -6.78 27.92 -2.49
C ASN A 292 -7.09 27.45 -3.93
N ARG A 293 -6.47 26.38 -4.41
CA ARG A 293 -7.14 25.54 -5.43
C ARG A 293 -7.81 24.36 -4.73
N GLU A 294 -9.10 24.52 -4.43
CA GLU A 294 -9.96 23.42 -4.02
C GLU A 294 -9.93 22.32 -5.09
N LEU A 295 -10.22 21.08 -4.69
CA LEU A 295 -10.46 19.99 -5.63
C LEU A 295 -11.47 20.47 -6.68
N THR A 296 -11.18 20.24 -7.95
CA THR A 296 -12.11 20.61 -9.01
C THR A 296 -13.38 19.76 -8.91
N ALA A 297 -14.47 20.21 -9.51
CA ALA A 297 -15.70 19.41 -9.58
C ALA A 297 -15.47 18.05 -10.27
N ASP A 298 -14.49 17.97 -11.18
CA ASP A 298 -14.13 16.73 -11.84
C ASP A 298 -13.31 15.81 -10.91
N ASP A 299 -12.41 16.35 -10.09
CA ASP A 299 -11.70 15.57 -9.06
C ASP A 299 -12.68 14.95 -8.06
N LEU A 300 -13.64 15.75 -7.56
CA LEU A 300 -14.67 15.27 -6.63
C LEU A 300 -15.52 14.16 -7.25
N ARG A 301 -15.94 14.35 -8.51
CA ARG A 301 -16.71 13.34 -9.26
C ARG A 301 -15.90 12.06 -9.46
N GLU A 302 -14.60 12.16 -9.69
CA GLU A 302 -13.72 11.00 -9.80
C GLU A 302 -13.69 10.20 -8.48
N PHE A 303 -13.53 10.87 -7.34
CA PHE A 303 -13.54 10.21 -6.02
C PHE A 303 -14.89 9.58 -5.68
N GLU A 304 -16.00 10.26 -6.01
CA GLU A 304 -17.35 9.72 -5.85
C GLU A 304 -17.54 8.45 -6.70
N ASN A 305 -17.14 8.50 -7.97
CA ASN A 305 -17.21 7.36 -8.89
C ASN A 305 -16.36 6.17 -8.40
N LEU A 306 -15.16 6.45 -7.89
CA LEU A 306 -14.27 5.44 -7.32
C LEU A 306 -14.91 4.75 -6.12
N ASN A 307 -15.46 5.52 -5.18
CA ASN A 307 -16.14 4.99 -4.00
C ASN A 307 -17.41 4.20 -4.37
N MET A 308 -18.17 4.64 -5.39
CA MET A 308 -19.31 3.88 -5.90
C MET A 308 -18.89 2.56 -6.54
N ALA A 309 -17.84 2.57 -7.36
CA ALA A 309 -17.33 1.37 -8.02
C ALA A 309 -16.88 0.33 -6.98
N TRP A 310 -16.13 0.77 -5.97
CA TRP A 310 -15.68 -0.09 -4.88
C TRP A 310 -16.81 -0.71 -4.07
N LYS A 311 -17.89 0.05 -3.79
CA LYS A 311 -19.05 -0.46 -3.03
C LYS A 311 -19.92 -1.43 -3.82
N ASN A 312 -19.98 -1.30 -5.14
CA ASN A 312 -21.01 -1.94 -5.97
C ASN A 312 -20.48 -2.95 -6.99
N SER A 313 -19.16 -3.16 -7.09
CA SER A 313 -18.55 -4.01 -8.12
C SER A 313 -17.73 -5.14 -7.49
N SER A 314 -17.46 -6.19 -8.27
CA SER A 314 -16.41 -7.16 -7.95
C SER A 314 -15.04 -6.62 -8.36
N ILE A 315 -13.98 -7.11 -7.69
CA ILE A 315 -12.59 -6.81 -8.09
C ILE A 315 -12.39 -7.20 -9.55
N LYS A 316 -11.75 -6.33 -10.34
CA LYS A 316 -11.28 -6.63 -11.70
C LYS A 316 -9.78 -6.92 -11.60
N GLY A 317 -9.36 -8.13 -11.95
CA GLY A 317 -7.98 -8.55 -11.78
C GLY A 317 -7.87 -10.03 -11.47
N ARG A 318 -6.82 -10.43 -10.75
CA ARG A 318 -6.48 -11.83 -10.48
C ARG A 318 -7.55 -12.53 -9.63
N ASP A 319 -7.93 -13.76 -10.02
CA ASP A 319 -8.99 -14.53 -9.34
C ASP A 319 -8.78 -14.72 -7.82
N HIS A 320 -7.53 -14.73 -7.38
CA HIS A 320 -7.14 -15.00 -6.00
C HIS A 320 -7.20 -13.78 -5.05
N GLU A 321 -7.46 -12.58 -5.57
CA GLU A 321 -7.57 -11.34 -4.79
C GLU A 321 -8.98 -11.10 -4.24
N THR A 322 -9.95 -11.96 -4.54
CA THR A 322 -11.30 -11.85 -3.99
C THR A 322 -11.28 -12.11 -2.47
N PRO A 323 -11.63 -11.12 -1.61
CA PRO A 323 -11.86 -11.41 -0.20
C PRO A 323 -13.07 -12.35 -0.14
N PHE A 324 -12.86 -13.59 0.31
CA PHE A 324 -13.97 -14.47 0.61
C PHE A 324 -14.80 -13.85 1.77
N PRO A 325 -16.13 -13.94 1.70
CA PRO A 325 -17.07 -13.28 2.62
C PRO A 325 -16.89 -13.67 4.08
#